data_AF-A0A2A4NGD7-F1
#
_entry.id   AF-A0A2A4NGD7-F1
#
_cell.length_a   1.000
_cell.length_b   1.000
_cell.length_c   1.000
_cell.angle_alpha   90.00
_cell.angle_beta   90.00
_cell.angle_gamma   90.00
#
_symmetry.space_group_name_H-M   'P 1'
#
loop_
_entity.id
_entity.type
_entity.pdbx_description
1 polymer ?
#
loop_
_entity_poly.entity_id
_entity_poly.type
_entity_poly.pdbx_seq_one_letter_code
_entity_poly.pdbx_strand_id
1 'polypeptide(L)'
;MALFQTSVLKNYLQLQDPNALNKTYKKYSRYFHNKSIQQNIRESKEEQFQEGFLRELFVTVLDYTLNPQVNFNLTTELKNEKGAKKAEAQALQAEIDKTDREIDQMVYELYGLNQEEIKIVEQA
;
A
#
# COMPACT_ATOMS: atom_id res chain seq x y z
N MET A 1 5.08 -13.17 -23.76
CA MET A 1 6.08 -14.07 -23.12
C MET A 1 5.42 -14.75 -21.94
N ALA A 2 5.66 -16.04 -21.72
CA ALA A 2 5.11 -16.73 -20.56
C ALA A 2 5.90 -16.37 -19.29
N LEU A 3 5.21 -16.14 -18.17
CA LEU A 3 5.82 -15.80 -16.87
C LEU A 3 6.67 -16.93 -16.29
N PHE A 4 6.39 -18.19 -16.66
CA PHE A 4 7.08 -19.37 -16.16
C PHE A 4 7.47 -20.31 -17.30
N GLN A 5 8.59 -21.03 -17.11
CA GLN A 5 9.03 -22.07 -18.04
C GLN A 5 8.07 -23.28 -17.99
N THR A 6 7.79 -23.89 -19.16
CA THR A 6 6.85 -25.01 -19.28
C THR A 6 7.22 -26.23 -18.45
N SER A 7 8.51 -26.54 -18.33
CA SER A 7 9.01 -27.65 -17.52
C SER A 7 8.74 -27.42 -16.03
N VAL A 8 8.97 -26.20 -15.54
CA VAL A 8 8.71 -25.79 -14.17
C VAL A 8 7.21 -25.95 -13.87
N LEU A 9 6.34 -25.43 -14.75
CA LEU A 9 4.89 -25.56 -14.60
C LEU A 9 4.45 -27.03 -14.49
N LYS A 10 4.94 -27.89 -15.38
CA LYS A 10 4.58 -29.32 -15.38
C LYS A 10 4.98 -30.00 -14.07
N ASN A 11 6.16 -29.71 -13.55
CA ASN A 11 6.63 -30.29 -12.28
C ASN A 11 5.75 -29.85 -11.11
N TYR A 12 5.46 -28.56 -10.99
CA TYR A 12 4.63 -28.05 -9.89
C TYR A 12 3.18 -28.52 -9.95
N LEU A 13 2.61 -28.69 -11.15
CA LEU A 13 1.26 -29.24 -11.32
C LEU A 13 1.17 -30.69 -10.88
N GLN A 14 2.22 -31.49 -11.09
CA GLN A 14 2.26 -32.89 -10.65
C GLN A 14 2.36 -33.05 -9.12
N LEU A 15 2.91 -32.05 -8.42
CA LEU A 15 3.05 -32.06 -6.96
C LEU A 15 1.77 -31.65 -6.23
N GLN A 16 0.76 -31.12 -6.93
CA GLN A 16 -0.50 -30.70 -6.30
C GLN A 16 -1.38 -31.90 -5.94
N ASP A 17 -2.03 -31.87 -4.77
CA ASP A 17 -3.07 -32.84 -4.44
C ASP A 17 -4.36 -32.55 -5.25
N PRO A 18 -4.76 -33.43 -6.18
CA PRO A 18 -5.94 -33.22 -7.00
C PRO A 18 -7.24 -33.20 -6.19
N ASN A 19 -7.28 -33.88 -5.04
CA ASN A 19 -8.48 -33.90 -4.20
C ASN A 19 -8.66 -32.58 -3.46
N ALA A 20 -7.59 -32.08 -2.83
CA ALA A 20 -7.57 -30.75 -2.23
C ALA A 20 -7.90 -29.67 -3.26
N LEU A 21 -7.28 -29.72 -4.45
CA LEU A 21 -7.55 -28.76 -5.53
C LEU A 21 -9.02 -28.77 -5.96
N ASN A 22 -9.61 -29.94 -6.20
CA ASN A 22 -11.01 -30.05 -6.58
C ASN A 22 -11.96 -29.54 -5.47
N LYS A 23 -11.65 -29.83 -4.21
CA LYS A 23 -12.42 -29.33 -3.06
C LYS A 23 -12.37 -27.80 -2.99
N THR A 24 -11.18 -27.23 -3.08
CA THR A 24 -10.94 -25.79 -3.05
C THR A 24 -11.58 -25.10 -4.26
N TYR A 25 -11.46 -25.66 -5.45
CA TYR A 25 -12.10 -25.14 -6.65
C TYR A 25 -13.63 -25.14 -6.54
N LYS A 26 -14.25 -26.17 -5.94
CA LYS A 26 -15.69 -26.17 -5.66
C LYS A 26 -16.11 -25.05 -4.71
N LYS A 27 -15.32 -24.78 -3.66
CA LYS A 27 -15.57 -23.63 -2.77
C LYS A 27 -15.53 -22.32 -3.57
N TYR A 28 -14.50 -22.16 -4.39
CA TYR A 28 -14.33 -20.99 -5.25
C TYR A 28 -15.51 -20.80 -6.22
N SER A 29 -15.83 -21.83 -7.01
CA SER A 29 -16.92 -21.75 -7.99
C SER A 29 -18.26 -21.46 -7.35
N ARG A 30 -18.52 -21.99 -6.15
CA ARG A 30 -19.78 -21.71 -5.44
C ARG A 30 -20.00 -20.21 -5.18
N TYR A 31 -18.94 -19.49 -4.81
CA TYR A 31 -19.04 -18.06 -4.54
C TYR A 31 -18.83 -17.23 -5.81
N PHE A 32 -17.68 -17.40 -6.46
CA PHE A 32 -17.23 -16.52 -7.54
C PHE A 32 -17.87 -16.82 -8.91
N HIS A 33 -18.51 -17.98 -9.12
CA HIS A 33 -19.29 -18.23 -10.35
C HIS A 33 -20.78 -17.91 -10.18
N ASN A 34 -21.23 -17.48 -9.00
CA ASN A 34 -22.59 -17.06 -8.79
C ASN A 34 -22.84 -15.71 -9.48
N LYS A 35 -23.72 -15.69 -10.49
CA LYS A 35 -23.98 -14.50 -11.32
C LYS A 35 -24.50 -13.30 -10.50
N SER A 36 -25.33 -13.55 -9.48
CA SER A 36 -25.85 -12.48 -8.63
C SER A 36 -24.75 -11.86 -7.77
N ILE A 37 -23.87 -12.70 -7.20
CA ILE A 37 -22.71 -12.22 -6.42
C ILE A 37 -21.77 -11.42 -7.33
N GLN A 38 -21.47 -11.92 -8.54
CA GLN A 38 -20.65 -11.19 -9.50
C GLN A 38 -21.23 -9.81 -9.82
N GLN A 39 -22.55 -9.73 -10.02
CA GLN A 39 -23.19 -8.45 -10.32
C GLN A 39 -23.08 -7.49 -9.13
N ASN A 40 -23.38 -7.96 -7.92
CA ASN A 40 -23.24 -7.15 -6.71
C ASN A 40 -21.81 -6.64 -6.52
N ILE A 41 -20.80 -7.49 -6.77
CA ILE A 41 -19.38 -7.08 -6.69
C ILE A 41 -19.06 -6.00 -7.73
N ARG A 42 -19.56 -6.13 -8.97
CA ARG A 42 -19.34 -5.13 -10.03
C ARG A 42 -19.99 -3.78 -9.73
N GLU A 43 -21.11 -3.79 -9.01
CA GLU A 43 -21.85 -2.58 -8.61
C GLU A 43 -21.32 -1.98 -7.31
N SER A 44 -20.50 -2.71 -6.56
CA SER A 44 -19.91 -2.25 -5.30
C SER A 44 -18.66 -1.41 -5.53
N LYS A 45 -18.42 -0.45 -4.64
CA LYS A 45 -17.12 0.24 -4.58
C LYS A 45 -16.07 -0.65 -3.94
N GLU A 46 -14.80 -0.36 -4.21
CA GLU A 46 -13.67 -1.12 -3.66
C GLU A 46 -13.72 -1.17 -2.13
N GLU A 47 -13.93 -0.03 -1.47
CA GLU A 47 -13.99 0.05 -0.01
C GLU A 47 -15.13 -0.79 0.61
N GLN A 48 -16.16 -1.12 -0.17
CA GLN A 48 -17.29 -1.93 0.29
C GLN A 48 -17.02 -3.43 0.19
N PHE A 49 -16.15 -3.85 -0.73
CA PHE A 49 -15.93 -5.28 -1.01
C PHE A 49 -14.49 -5.76 -0.77
N GLN A 50 -13.51 -4.87 -0.59
CA GLN A 50 -12.09 -5.23 -0.42
C GLN A 50 -11.88 -6.24 0.72
N GLU A 51 -12.49 -6.03 1.89
CA GLU A 51 -12.42 -7.00 3.00
C GLU A 51 -13.18 -8.29 2.68
N GLY A 52 -14.36 -8.17 2.06
CA GLY A 52 -15.17 -9.32 1.61
C GLY A 52 -14.39 -10.22 0.66
N PHE A 53 -13.63 -9.65 -0.27
CA PHE A 53 -12.75 -10.39 -1.16
C PHE A 53 -11.69 -11.21 -0.41
N LEU A 54 -11.04 -10.61 0.60
CA LEU A 54 -10.05 -11.31 1.42
C LEU A 54 -10.68 -12.48 2.19
N ARG A 55 -11.88 -12.28 2.75
CA ARG A 55 -12.62 -13.33 3.46
C ARG A 55 -12.99 -14.46 2.51
N GLU A 56 -13.55 -14.15 1.36
CA GLU A 56 -14.13 -15.19 0.48
C GLU A 56 -13.06 -15.93 -0.32
N LEU A 57 -11.98 -15.27 -0.73
CA LEU A 57 -10.90 -15.93 -1.46
C LEU A 57 -9.85 -16.51 -0.50
N PHE A 58 -9.24 -15.69 0.34
CA PHE A 58 -8.09 -16.16 1.11
C PHE A 58 -8.51 -17.00 2.31
N VAL A 59 -9.54 -16.58 3.06
CA VAL A 59 -9.99 -17.34 4.24
C VAL A 59 -10.81 -18.55 3.80
N THR A 60 -11.92 -18.36 3.09
CA THR A 60 -12.85 -19.46 2.78
C THR A 60 -12.25 -20.47 1.79
N VAL A 61 -11.62 -20.01 0.71
CA VAL A 61 -11.11 -20.89 -0.36
C VAL A 61 -9.72 -21.40 -0.04
N LEU A 62 -8.79 -20.53 0.36
CA LEU A 62 -7.37 -20.89 0.58
C LEU A 62 -7.01 -21.18 2.04
N ASP A 63 -7.98 -21.15 2.96
CA ASP A 63 -7.82 -21.51 4.37
C ASP A 63 -6.79 -20.62 5.13
N TYR A 64 -6.65 -19.35 4.74
CA TYR A 64 -5.89 -18.34 5.50
C TYR A 64 -6.64 -17.90 6.76
N THR A 65 -5.91 -17.34 7.73
CA THR A 65 -6.46 -16.80 8.97
C THR A 65 -6.31 -15.27 8.97
N LEU A 66 -7.43 -14.55 9.00
CA LEU A 66 -7.46 -13.09 8.91
C LEU A 66 -7.34 -12.44 10.30
N ASN A 67 -6.52 -11.40 10.42
CA ASN A 67 -6.44 -10.52 11.60
C ASN A 67 -7.85 -10.04 12.01
N PRO A 68 -8.26 -10.11 13.30
CA PRO A 68 -7.48 -10.37 14.52
C PRO A 68 -7.57 -11.78 15.09
N GLN A 69 -7.85 -12.79 14.27
CA GLN A 69 -7.87 -14.16 14.74
C GLN A 69 -6.48 -14.62 15.23
N VAL A 70 -6.46 -15.53 16.20
CA VAL A 70 -5.21 -16.07 16.77
C VAL A 70 -4.40 -16.75 15.68
N ASN A 71 -3.07 -16.51 15.65
CA ASN A 71 -2.16 -17.01 14.62
C ASN A 71 -2.54 -16.57 13.19
N PHE A 72 -3.08 -15.37 13.02
CA PHE A 72 -3.37 -14.83 11.69
C PHE A 72 -2.12 -14.80 10.79
N ASN A 73 -2.32 -15.10 9.52
CA ASN A 73 -1.32 -15.04 8.46
C ASN A 73 -1.76 -14.14 7.28
N LEU A 74 -2.89 -13.45 7.44
CA LEU A 74 -3.45 -12.50 6.50
C LEU A 74 -3.92 -11.26 7.27
N THR A 75 -3.62 -10.07 6.76
CA THR A 75 -4.15 -8.80 7.27
C THR A 75 -4.75 -8.01 6.11
N THR A 76 -5.72 -7.16 6.41
CA THR A 76 -6.16 -6.11 5.48
C THR A 76 -5.01 -5.14 5.25
N GLU A 77 -5.05 -4.40 4.13
CA GLU A 77 -4.01 -3.43 3.80
C GLU A 77 -3.69 -2.52 4.99
N LEU A 78 -2.43 -2.52 5.41
CA LEU A 78 -1.91 -1.46 6.24
C LEU A 78 -1.97 -0.20 5.38
N LYS A 79 -2.76 0.81 5.79
CA LYS A 79 -2.68 2.14 5.17
C LYS A 79 -1.21 2.48 5.04
N ASN A 80 -0.74 2.60 3.79
CA ASN A 80 0.63 3.00 3.53
C ASN A 80 0.94 4.22 4.39
N GLU A 81 1.94 4.12 5.26
CA GLU A 81 2.50 5.21 6.07
C GLU A 81 2.99 6.41 5.22
N LYS A 82 2.82 6.36 3.90
CA LYS A 82 3.07 7.45 2.95
C LYS A 82 2.41 8.77 3.38
N GLY A 83 1.25 8.73 4.04
CA GLY A 83 0.63 9.93 4.62
C GLY A 83 1.44 10.52 5.79
N ALA A 84 1.87 9.65 6.72
CA ALA A 84 2.68 10.05 7.87
C ALA A 84 4.06 10.58 7.45
N LYS A 85 4.74 9.88 6.53
CA LYS A 85 6.03 10.32 5.97
C LYS A 85 5.95 11.64 5.22
N LYS A 86 4.82 11.96 4.59
CA LYS A 86 4.61 13.26 3.93
C LYS A 86 4.45 14.39 4.94
N ALA A 87 3.71 14.15 6.03
CA ALA A 87 3.56 15.12 7.12
C ALA A 87 4.90 15.36 7.84
N GLU A 88 5.66 14.30 8.12
CA GLU A 88 7.01 14.39 8.69
C GLU A 88 7.98 15.13 7.75
N ALA A 89 7.94 14.85 6.45
CA ALA A 89 8.77 15.56 5.47
C ALA A 89 8.42 17.07 5.37
N GLN A 90 7.14 17.42 5.47
CA GLN A 90 6.71 18.83 5.49
C GLN A 90 7.15 19.54 6.77
N ALA A 91 7.07 18.87 7.92
CA ALA A 91 7.56 19.42 9.18
C ALA A 91 9.09 19.63 9.13
N LEU A 92 9.84 18.66 8.60
CA LEU A 92 11.29 18.76 8.43
C LEU A 92 11.68 19.88 7.45
N GLN A 93 10.96 20.04 6.34
CA GLN A 93 11.23 21.14 5.39
C GLN A 93 10.99 22.50 6.05
N ALA A 94 9.92 22.66 6.83
CA ALA A 94 9.65 23.90 7.54
C ALA A 94 10.73 24.24 8.59
N GLU A 95 11.36 23.22 9.20
CA GLU A 95 12.47 23.39 10.11
C GLU A 95 13.75 23.82 9.36
N ILE A 96 14.06 23.19 8.23
CA ILE A 96 15.17 23.58 7.35
C ILE A 96 15.00 25.04 6.88
N ASP A 97 13.82 25.40 6.36
CA ASP A 97 13.54 26.77 5.87
C ASP A 97 13.64 27.82 6.99
N LYS A 98 13.44 27.42 8.24
CA LYS A 98 13.61 28.30 9.40
C LYS A 98 15.09 28.46 9.72
N THR A 99 15.85 27.37 9.76
CA THR A 99 17.29 27.40 10.01
C THR A 99 18.04 28.17 8.92
N ASP A 100 17.67 28.01 7.65
CA ASP A 100 18.29 28.75 6.54
C ASP A 100 18.11 30.27 6.73
N ARG A 101 16.91 30.73 7.11
CA ARG A 101 16.67 32.15 7.44
C ARG A 101 17.45 32.64 8.64
N GLU A 102 17.62 31.80 9.66
CA GLU A 102 18.46 32.14 10.83
C GLU A 102 19.94 32.27 10.43
N ILE A 103 20.42 31.40 9.54
CA ILE A 103 21.77 31.47 8.97
C ILE A 103 21.94 32.74 8.15
N ASP A 104 21.01 33.06 7.26
CA ASP A 104 21.05 34.28 6.46
C ASP A 104 21.12 35.53 7.34
N GLN A 105 20.30 35.59 8.39
CA GLN A 105 20.31 36.67 9.37
C GLN A 105 21.68 36.80 10.08
N MET A 106 22.26 35.68 10.52
CA MET A 106 23.59 35.68 11.14
C MET A 106 24.68 36.15 10.16
N VAL A 107 24.58 35.78 8.88
CA VAL A 107 25.50 36.21 7.83
C VAL A 107 25.37 37.71 7.62
N TYR A 108 24.16 38.25 7.51
CA TYR A 108 23.93 39.69 7.37
C TYR A 108 24.50 40.49 8.53
N GLU A 109 24.32 40.01 9.76
CA GLU A 109 24.90 40.62 10.95
C GLU A 109 26.43 40.59 10.94
N LEU A 110 27.03 39.48 10.52
CA LEU A 110 28.49 39.33 10.44
C LEU A 110 29.13 40.26 9.40
N TYR A 111 28.46 40.47 8.26
CA TYR A 111 28.90 41.39 7.22
C TYR A 111 28.43 42.84 7.47
N GLY A 112 27.64 43.08 8.51
CA GLY A 112 27.15 44.41 8.89
C GLY A 112 26.20 45.04 7.87
N LEU A 113 25.43 44.22 7.14
CA LEU A 113 24.48 44.74 6.15
C LEU A 113 23.34 45.51 6.81
N ASN A 114 22.94 46.59 6.16
CA ASN A 114 21.74 47.32 6.52
C ASN A 114 20.48 46.75 5.81
N GLN A 115 19.30 47.21 6.23
CA GLN A 115 18.01 46.72 5.72
C GLN A 115 17.81 46.95 4.21
N GLU A 116 18.44 47.96 3.61
CA GLU A 116 18.33 48.20 2.17
C GLU A 116 19.23 47.22 1.39
N GLU A 117 20.41 46.91 1.92
CA GLU A 117 21.33 45.94 1.32
C GLU A 117 20.79 44.51 1.42
N ILE A 118 20.16 44.14 2.53
CA ILE A 118 19.49 42.84 2.69
C ILE A 118 18.38 42.67 1.66
N LYS A 119 17.52 43.68 1.46
CA LYS A 119 16.45 43.63 0.45
C LYS A 119 17.00 43.42 -0.97
N ILE A 120 18.15 44.01 -1.29
CA ILE A 120 18.79 43.82 -2.60
C ILE A 120 19.25 42.37 -2.76
N VAL A 121 19.80 41.77 -1.70
CA VAL A 121 20.26 40.37 -1.70
C VAL A 121 19.08 39.39 -1.83
N GLU A 122 17.96 39.63 -1.13
CA GLU A 122 16.78 38.75 -1.18
C GLU A 122 15.96 38.87 -2.47
N GLN A 123 16.16 39.94 -3.26
CA GLN A 123 15.46 40.18 -4.52
C GLN A 123 16.25 39.73 -5.77
N ALA A 124 17.49 39.27 -5.60
CA ALA A 124 18.38 38.79 -6.66
C ALA A 124 18.15 37.30 -6.99
#